data_AF-A0A8S2VQF2-F1
#
_entry.id   AF-A0A8S2VQF2-F1
#
_cell.length_a   1.000
_cell.length_b   1.000
_cell.length_c   1.000
_cell.angle_alpha   90.00
_cell.angle_beta   90.00
_cell.angle_gamma   90.00
#
_symmetry.space_group_name_H-M   'P 1'
#
loop_
_entity.id
_entity.type
_entity.pdbx_description
1 polymer ?
#
loop_
_entity_poly.entity_id
_entity_poly.type
_entity_poly.pdbx_seq_one_letter_code
_entity_poly.pdbx_strand_id
1 'polypeptide(L)'
;KNEQIKQACSSSYYVAPSEFQVYHIDKETSETTIDYLIETAHQTNAVTVDTESDHYTDEPAFVQVQLIRINGPSPIILFECAHLPPSTSSLFKQIQRLSLAIFNSGRTVYSWGELRKEFEPFQCFQLFRLPYDTKLVNIQGGFKTWYNKFNFVEQNLTLEDDEPDVLIVNVPKYEVNSFVHSIDTSAYRDPNNAWSLQKAIAVTFGTFLDKRLTLSRWACGLDPKLQTWMTSELTGQGEWNKQQVENYEATFEQLIRRSTVTEPTTIKSVDVL
;
A
#
# COMPACT_ATOMS: atom_id res chain seq x y z
N LYS A 1 22.11 23.41 -8.51
CA LYS A 1 21.68 22.82 -7.21
C LYS A 1 20.15 22.67 -7.15
N ASN A 2 19.37 23.72 -7.43
CA ASN A 2 17.89 23.64 -7.47
C ASN A 2 17.32 22.79 -8.63
N GLU A 3 18.03 22.66 -9.75
CA GLU A 3 17.63 21.73 -10.83
C GLU A 3 17.86 20.25 -10.46
N GLN A 4 18.88 19.94 -9.65
CA GLN A 4 19.14 18.57 -9.18
C GLN A 4 18.10 18.11 -8.14
N ILE A 5 17.51 19.03 -7.38
CA ILE A 5 16.43 18.76 -6.42
C ILE A 5 15.09 18.55 -7.16
N LYS A 6 14.79 19.34 -8.20
CA LYS A 6 13.63 19.09 -9.08
C LYS A 6 13.70 17.73 -9.78
N GLN A 7 14.91 17.29 -10.14
CA GLN A 7 15.12 15.99 -10.78
C GLN A 7 14.96 14.80 -9.81
N ALA A 8 15.13 15.01 -8.49
CA ALA A 8 14.90 14.00 -7.46
C ALA A 8 13.42 13.88 -7.04
N CYS A 9 12.64 14.97 -7.12
CA CYS A 9 11.19 14.94 -6.87
C CYS A 9 10.36 14.47 -8.09
N SER A 10 10.94 14.43 -9.30
CA SER A 10 10.25 13.95 -10.51
C SER A 10 10.56 12.49 -10.86
N SER A 11 11.46 11.83 -10.15
CA SER A 11 11.63 10.38 -10.28
C SER A 11 10.57 9.72 -9.40
N SER A 12 9.45 9.33 -10.01
CA SER A 12 8.62 8.29 -9.41
C SER A 12 9.55 7.13 -9.03
N TYR A 13 9.60 6.79 -7.74
CA TYR A 13 10.29 5.58 -7.31
C TYR A 13 9.47 4.38 -7.83
N TYR A 14 9.68 4.06 -9.11
CA TYR A 14 9.22 2.82 -9.69
C TYR A 14 10.24 1.76 -9.31
N VAL A 15 9.97 1.04 -8.22
CA VAL A 15 10.70 -0.20 -7.96
C VAL A 15 10.27 -1.16 -9.07
N ALA A 16 11.21 -1.49 -9.96
CA ALA A 16 10.92 -2.38 -11.07
C ALA A 16 10.39 -3.72 -10.52
N PRO A 17 9.31 -4.29 -11.08
CA PRO A 17 8.76 -5.58 -10.67
C PRO A 17 9.76 -6.74 -10.73
N SER A 18 10.93 -6.55 -11.35
CA SER A 18 11.95 -7.57 -11.58
C SER A 18 12.52 -8.24 -10.31
N GLU A 19 12.26 -7.70 -9.12
CA GLU A 19 12.65 -8.32 -7.85
C GLU A 19 11.58 -9.27 -7.27
N PHE A 20 10.37 -9.23 -7.81
CA PHE A 20 9.23 -10.00 -7.31
C PHE A 20 8.74 -10.98 -8.36
N GLN A 21 8.35 -12.16 -7.90
CA GLN A 21 7.65 -13.13 -8.74
C GLN A 21 6.18 -13.14 -8.34
N VAL A 22 5.33 -12.64 -9.23
CA VAL A 22 3.88 -12.54 -8.99
C VAL A 22 3.18 -13.78 -9.52
N TYR A 23 2.31 -14.35 -8.70
CA TYR A 23 1.49 -15.51 -9.00
C TYR A 23 0.02 -15.16 -8.79
N HIS A 24 -0.75 -15.21 -9.87
CA HIS A 24 -2.21 -15.09 -9.82
C HIS A 24 -2.79 -16.47 -9.50
N ILE A 25 -3.66 -16.54 -8.50
CA ILE A 25 -4.33 -17.76 -8.05
C ILE A 25 -5.81 -17.65 -8.40
N ASP A 26 -6.22 -18.45 -9.38
CA ASP A 26 -7.54 -18.50 -9.97
C ASP A 26 -7.85 -19.93 -10.48
N LYS A 27 -8.95 -20.09 -11.23
CA LYS A 27 -9.37 -21.34 -11.85
C LYS A 27 -8.44 -21.88 -12.95
N GLU A 28 -7.60 -21.04 -13.54
CA GLU A 28 -6.65 -21.41 -14.61
C GLU A 28 -5.26 -21.75 -14.06
N THR A 29 -5.06 -21.58 -12.75
CA THR A 29 -3.80 -21.86 -12.08
C THR A 29 -3.51 -23.37 -12.05
N SER A 30 -2.29 -23.76 -12.41
CA SER A 30 -1.91 -25.18 -12.42
C SER A 30 -1.68 -25.72 -11.02
N GLU A 31 -2.05 -26.99 -10.78
CA GLU A 31 -1.79 -27.69 -9.51
C GLU A 31 -0.29 -27.69 -9.15
N THR A 32 0.59 -27.85 -10.14
CA THR A 32 2.05 -27.78 -9.95
C THR A 32 2.51 -26.42 -9.40
N THR A 33 1.88 -25.33 -9.85
CA THR A 33 2.16 -23.98 -9.32
C THR A 33 1.74 -23.89 -7.85
N ILE A 34 0.59 -24.46 -7.50
CA ILE A 34 0.09 -24.46 -6.11
C ILE A 34 1.01 -25.28 -5.20
N ASP A 35 1.45 -26.46 -5.64
CA ASP A 35 2.37 -27.32 -4.89
C ASP A 35 3.70 -26.60 -4.62
N TYR A 36 4.28 -25.94 -5.63
CA TYR A 36 5.48 -25.12 -5.47
C TYR A 36 5.29 -24.00 -4.43
N LEU A 37 4.14 -23.31 -4.46
CA LEU A 37 3.84 -22.24 -3.51
C LEU A 37 3.61 -22.79 -2.09
N ILE A 38 3.06 -23.99 -1.94
CA ILE A 38 2.92 -24.68 -0.64
C ILE A 38 4.30 -24.95 -0.05
N GLU A 39 5.21 -25.55 -0.83
CA GLU A 39 6.58 -25.81 -0.40
C GLU A 39 7.30 -24.52 -0.03
N THR A 40 7.13 -23.47 -0.84
CA THR A 40 7.73 -22.17 -0.57
C THR A 40 7.17 -21.55 0.70
N ALA A 41 5.86 -21.61 0.91
CA ALA A 41 5.21 -21.14 2.12
C ALA A 41 5.81 -21.84 3.35
N HIS A 42 5.96 -23.17 3.33
CA HIS A 42 6.56 -23.93 4.43
C HIS A 42 7.99 -23.50 4.81
N GLN A 43 8.73 -22.92 3.87
CA GLN A 43 10.09 -22.40 4.11
C GLN A 43 10.12 -20.94 4.60
N THR A 44 8.95 -20.29 4.71
CA THR A 44 8.83 -18.91 5.17
C THR A 44 8.27 -18.82 6.58
N ASN A 45 8.78 -17.86 7.35
CA ASN A 45 8.36 -17.60 8.73
C ASN A 45 7.56 -16.30 8.89
N ALA A 46 7.54 -15.48 7.83
CA ALA A 46 6.95 -14.16 7.84
C ALA A 46 6.25 -13.90 6.50
N VAL A 47 5.07 -13.29 6.56
CA VAL A 47 4.31 -12.90 5.38
C VAL A 47 3.73 -11.50 5.56
N THR A 48 3.59 -10.74 4.47
CA THR A 48 2.72 -9.55 4.46
C THR A 48 1.40 -9.92 3.81
N VAL A 49 0.33 -9.27 4.25
CA VAL A 49 -1.01 -9.47 3.71
C VAL A 49 -1.66 -8.11 3.48
N ASP A 50 -2.31 -7.99 2.34
CA ASP A 50 -3.15 -6.87 1.97
C ASP A 50 -4.43 -7.40 1.32
N THR A 51 -5.52 -6.67 1.48
CA THR A 51 -6.84 -7.07 1.00
C THR A 51 -7.46 -5.93 0.21
N GLU A 52 -8.15 -6.27 -0.87
CA GLU A 52 -8.85 -5.29 -1.69
C GLU A 52 -10.27 -5.79 -1.94
N SER A 53 -11.24 -4.93 -1.67
CA SER A 53 -12.62 -5.09 -2.12
C SER A 53 -12.82 -4.38 -3.46
N ASP A 54 -13.77 -4.86 -4.25
CA ASP A 54 -14.22 -4.15 -5.43
C ASP A 54 -14.82 -2.80 -5.03
N HIS A 55 -14.43 -1.72 -5.72
CA HIS A 55 -14.83 -0.38 -5.32
C HIS A 55 -16.33 -0.12 -5.53
N TYR A 56 -16.98 -0.84 -6.45
CA TYR A 56 -18.37 -0.58 -6.81
C TYR A 56 -19.35 -1.45 -6.05
N THR A 57 -18.95 -2.69 -5.76
CA THR A 57 -19.83 -3.66 -5.10
C THR A 57 -19.48 -3.86 -3.63
N ASP A 58 -18.34 -3.33 -3.17
CA ASP A 58 -17.73 -3.61 -1.85
C ASP A 58 -17.48 -5.11 -1.60
N GLU A 59 -17.62 -5.94 -2.65
CA GLU A 59 -17.43 -7.38 -2.58
C GLU A 59 -15.93 -7.71 -2.46
N PRO A 60 -15.58 -8.80 -1.74
CA PRO A 60 -14.18 -9.18 -1.58
C PRO A 60 -13.57 -9.61 -2.92
N ALA A 61 -12.52 -8.93 -3.37
CA ALA A 61 -11.95 -9.14 -4.70
C ALA A 61 -10.57 -9.81 -4.66
N PHE A 62 -9.64 -9.28 -3.86
CA PHE A 62 -8.28 -9.83 -3.76
C PHE A 62 -7.81 -10.00 -2.32
N VAL A 63 -7.01 -11.05 -2.15
CA VAL A 63 -6.06 -11.15 -1.05
C VAL A 63 -4.66 -11.23 -1.64
N GLN A 64 -3.83 -10.24 -1.38
CA GLN A 64 -2.42 -10.24 -1.71
C GLN A 64 -1.61 -10.78 -0.53
N VAL A 65 -0.73 -11.73 -0.79
CA VAL A 65 0.20 -12.29 0.20
C VAL A 65 1.62 -12.25 -0.34
N GLN A 66 2.54 -11.62 0.39
CA GLN A 66 3.97 -11.74 0.10
C GLN A 66 4.61 -12.75 1.03
N LEU A 67 5.28 -13.76 0.48
CA LEU A 67 6.09 -14.71 1.24
C LEU A 67 7.50 -14.14 1.43
N ILE A 68 7.80 -13.62 2.62
CA ILE A 68 9.08 -12.93 2.89
C ILE A 68 10.20 -13.97 2.98
N ARG A 69 11.14 -13.92 2.03
CA ARG A 69 12.35 -14.75 2.03
C ARG A 69 13.57 -13.91 2.42
N ILE A 70 14.44 -14.50 3.23
CA ILE A 70 15.72 -13.89 3.60
C ILE A 70 16.72 -14.01 2.43
N ASN A 71 16.63 -15.10 1.67
CA ASN A 71 17.54 -15.40 0.57
C ASN A 71 16.73 -15.59 -0.72
N GLY A 72 16.83 -14.62 -1.63
CA GLY A 72 16.20 -14.67 -2.95
C GLY A 72 14.89 -13.86 -3.07
N PRO A 73 14.27 -13.88 -4.27
CA PRO A 73 13.06 -13.11 -4.53
C PRO A 73 11.90 -13.63 -3.68
N SER A 74 11.12 -12.69 -3.13
CA SER A 74 9.91 -13.00 -2.37
C SER A 74 8.72 -13.16 -3.32
N PRO A 75 8.07 -14.33 -3.37
CA PRO A 75 6.85 -14.51 -4.14
C PRO A 75 5.73 -13.59 -3.63
N ILE A 76 4.99 -13.01 -4.57
CA ILE A 76 3.73 -12.32 -4.31
C ILE A 76 2.63 -13.21 -4.88
N ILE A 77 1.68 -13.58 -4.04
CA ILE A 77 0.54 -14.42 -4.36
C ILE A 77 -0.70 -13.53 -4.35
N LEU A 78 -1.44 -13.50 -5.45
CA LEU A 78 -2.68 -12.76 -5.60
C LEU A 78 -3.82 -13.75 -5.71
N PHE A 79 -4.61 -13.92 -4.65
CA PHE A 79 -5.84 -14.69 -4.70
C PHE A 79 -6.92 -13.87 -5.38
N GLU A 80 -7.32 -14.26 -6.59
CA GLU A 80 -8.39 -13.62 -7.36
C GLU A 80 -9.73 -14.21 -6.91
N CYS A 81 -10.29 -13.72 -5.80
CA CYS A 81 -11.38 -14.38 -5.07
C CYS A 81 -12.63 -14.63 -5.94
N ALA A 82 -12.96 -13.70 -6.84
CA ALA A 82 -14.07 -13.84 -7.78
C ALA A 82 -13.86 -14.91 -8.87
N HIS A 83 -12.62 -15.34 -9.10
CA HIS A 83 -12.22 -16.25 -10.17
C HIS A 83 -11.67 -17.59 -9.66
N LEU A 84 -11.84 -17.88 -8.37
CA LEU A 84 -11.46 -19.15 -7.78
C LEU A 84 -12.26 -20.31 -8.41
N PRO A 85 -11.66 -21.52 -8.50
CA PRO A 85 -12.36 -22.70 -8.99
C PRO A 85 -13.47 -23.13 -8.02
N PRO A 86 -14.44 -23.96 -8.46
CA PRO A 86 -15.50 -24.46 -7.59
C PRO A 86 -14.95 -25.20 -6.36
N SER A 87 -15.62 -25.06 -5.22
CA SER A 87 -15.17 -25.62 -3.93
C SER A 87 -15.03 -27.15 -3.92
N THR A 88 -15.68 -27.84 -4.86
CA THR A 88 -15.63 -29.29 -5.03
C THR A 88 -14.41 -29.76 -5.84
N SER A 89 -13.73 -28.87 -6.56
CA SER A 89 -12.60 -29.20 -7.43
C SER A 89 -11.34 -29.63 -6.65
N SER A 90 -10.46 -30.41 -7.29
CA SER A 90 -9.15 -30.76 -6.74
C SER A 90 -8.28 -29.52 -6.54
N LEU A 91 -8.27 -28.63 -7.53
CA LEU A 91 -7.53 -27.37 -7.49
C LEU A 91 -7.94 -26.50 -6.30
N PHE A 92 -9.25 -26.33 -6.03
CA PHE A 92 -9.70 -25.56 -4.87
C PHE A 92 -9.21 -26.15 -3.55
N LYS A 93 -9.21 -27.48 -3.41
CA LYS A 93 -8.68 -28.16 -2.22
C LYS A 93 -7.17 -27.93 -2.07
N GLN A 94 -6.42 -27.84 -3.16
CA GLN A 94 -5.01 -27.47 -3.10
C GLN A 94 -4.82 -25.99 -2.73
N ILE A 95 -5.64 -25.08 -3.26
CA ILE A 95 -5.64 -23.67 -2.86
C ILE A 95 -5.96 -23.53 -1.36
N GLN A 96 -6.88 -24.33 -0.82
CA GLN A 96 -7.12 -24.42 0.61
C GLN A 96 -5.87 -24.87 1.38
N ARG A 97 -5.15 -25.89 0.89
CA ARG A 97 -3.89 -26.34 1.50
C ARG A 97 -2.82 -25.25 1.44
N LEU A 98 -2.72 -24.51 0.35
CA LEU A 98 -1.85 -23.34 0.24
C LEU A 98 -2.20 -22.29 1.28
N SER A 99 -3.48 -21.92 1.41
CA SER A 99 -3.91 -20.94 2.42
C SER A 99 -3.59 -21.41 3.85
N LEU A 100 -3.86 -22.69 4.17
CA LEU A 100 -3.48 -23.28 5.46
C LEU A 100 -1.97 -23.28 5.68
N ALA A 101 -1.20 -23.55 4.62
CA ALA A 101 0.25 -23.45 4.68
C ALA A 101 0.62 -22.01 4.99
N ILE A 102 0.12 -21.00 4.27
CA ILE A 102 0.37 -19.55 4.43
C ILE A 102 0.09 -19.08 5.86
N PHE A 103 -1.08 -19.41 6.39
CA PHE A 103 -1.61 -18.93 7.68
C PHE A 103 -1.46 -19.98 8.77
N ASN A 104 -0.31 -20.64 8.86
CA ASN A 104 -0.08 -21.65 9.89
C ASN A 104 0.26 -21.04 11.27
N SER A 105 0.11 -21.86 12.31
CA SER A 105 0.61 -21.53 13.64
C SER A 105 2.13 -21.35 13.62
N GLY A 106 2.62 -20.31 14.27
CA GLY A 106 4.05 -20.00 14.33
C GLY A 106 4.57 -19.01 13.30
N ARG A 107 3.76 -18.61 12.31
CA ARG A 107 4.12 -17.50 11.41
C ARG A 107 3.78 -16.14 11.98
N THR A 108 4.61 -15.17 11.57
CA THR A 108 4.33 -13.75 11.77
C THR A 108 3.65 -13.19 10.53
N VAL A 109 2.44 -12.67 10.70
CA VAL A 109 1.64 -12.07 9.63
C VAL A 109 1.59 -10.57 9.84
N TYR A 110 2.10 -9.83 8.88
CA TYR A 110 2.09 -8.37 8.88
C TYR A 110 0.94 -7.85 8.02
N SER A 111 0.17 -6.90 8.53
CA SER A 111 -0.91 -6.25 7.79
C SER A 111 -0.95 -4.76 8.11
N TRP A 112 -1.49 -3.96 7.19
CA TRP A 112 -1.84 -2.58 7.49
C TRP A 112 -3.25 -2.53 8.08
N GLY A 113 -3.36 -2.46 9.41
CA GLY A 113 -4.65 -2.53 10.10
C GLY A 113 -4.89 -3.88 10.78
N GLU A 114 -6.13 -4.09 11.24
CA GLU A 114 -6.52 -5.30 11.97
C GLU A 114 -6.93 -6.42 11.02
N LEU A 115 -5.98 -7.32 10.69
CA LEU A 115 -6.19 -8.37 9.68
C LEU A 115 -7.46 -9.23 9.89
N ARG A 116 -7.83 -9.50 11.15
CA ARG A 116 -9.03 -10.30 11.43
C ARG A 116 -10.30 -9.62 10.90
N LYS A 117 -10.39 -8.28 11.00
CA LYS A 117 -11.49 -7.48 10.44
C LYS A 117 -11.43 -7.44 8.92
N GLU A 118 -10.24 -7.24 8.36
CA GLU A 118 -10.02 -7.27 6.90
C GLU A 118 -10.46 -8.60 6.26
N PHE A 119 -10.34 -9.71 6.98
CA PHE A 119 -10.77 -11.03 6.51
C PHE A 119 -12.25 -11.34 6.72
N GLU A 120 -13.03 -10.53 7.47
CA GLU A 120 -14.46 -10.78 7.69
C GLU A 120 -15.26 -10.91 6.38
N PRO A 121 -15.10 -10.02 5.39
CA PRO A 121 -15.80 -10.15 4.12
C PRO A 121 -15.43 -11.43 3.34
N PHE A 122 -14.23 -11.96 3.54
CA PHE A 122 -13.69 -13.11 2.80
C PHE A 122 -14.03 -14.46 3.42
N GLN A 123 -14.78 -14.50 4.54
CA GLN A 123 -15.12 -15.76 5.22
C GLN A 123 -15.95 -16.71 4.36
N CYS A 124 -16.72 -16.18 3.40
CA CYS A 124 -17.55 -16.98 2.48
C CYS A 124 -16.73 -17.97 1.64
N PHE A 125 -15.47 -17.65 1.32
CA PHE A 125 -14.57 -18.53 0.57
C PHE A 125 -14.01 -19.69 1.41
N GLN A 126 -14.08 -19.60 2.74
CA GLN A 126 -13.51 -20.58 3.67
C GLN A 126 -12.00 -20.86 3.46
N LEU A 127 -11.27 -19.93 2.82
CA LEU A 127 -9.83 -20.04 2.56
C LEU A 127 -9.01 -19.42 3.70
N PHE A 128 -9.37 -18.23 4.16
CA PHE A 128 -8.51 -17.37 4.97
C PHE A 128 -8.80 -17.54 6.46
N ARG A 129 -8.44 -18.70 7.01
CA ARG A 129 -8.60 -18.99 8.44
C ARG A 129 -7.29 -18.71 9.17
N LEU A 130 -7.34 -17.81 10.15
CA LEU A 130 -6.20 -17.47 11.00
C LEU A 130 -6.28 -18.25 12.33
N PRO A 131 -5.38 -19.22 12.59
CA PRO A 131 -5.24 -19.86 13.89
C PRO A 131 -5.16 -18.85 15.03
N TYR A 132 -5.65 -19.23 16.21
CA TYR A 132 -5.67 -18.36 17.39
C TYR A 132 -4.27 -17.94 17.84
N ASP A 133 -3.27 -18.79 17.62
CA ASP A 133 -1.86 -18.60 17.98
C ASP A 133 -1.02 -17.95 16.88
N THR A 134 -1.64 -17.52 15.77
CA THR A 134 -0.95 -16.76 14.72
C THR A 134 -0.49 -15.42 15.27
N LYS A 135 0.80 -15.08 15.10
CA LYS A 135 1.32 -13.78 15.52
C LYS A 135 0.94 -12.72 14.48
N LEU A 136 -0.09 -11.95 14.78
CA LEU A 136 -0.54 -10.84 13.92
C LEU A 136 0.15 -9.54 14.33
N VAL A 137 0.75 -8.85 13.37
CA VAL A 137 1.41 -7.56 13.56
C VAL A 137 0.70 -6.51 12.72
N ASN A 138 -0.01 -5.60 13.40
CA ASN A 138 -0.61 -4.43 12.78
C ASN A 138 0.47 -3.34 12.60
N ILE A 139 0.96 -3.18 11.37
CA ILE A 139 2.00 -2.21 11.02
C ILE A 139 1.54 -0.77 11.30
N GLN A 140 0.24 -0.49 11.15
CA GLN A 140 -0.33 0.83 11.36
C GLN A 140 -0.07 1.35 12.79
N GLY A 141 -0.12 0.46 13.78
CA GLY A 141 0.17 0.82 15.17
C GLY A 141 1.61 1.31 15.36
N GLY A 142 2.57 0.56 14.81
CA GLY A 142 3.99 0.94 14.84
C GLY A 142 4.25 2.24 14.09
N PHE A 143 3.62 2.42 12.92
CA PHE A 143 3.70 3.65 12.15
C PHE A 143 3.19 4.86 12.93
N LYS A 144 2.02 4.78 13.57
CA LYS A 144 1.47 5.87 14.39
C LYS A 144 2.41 6.28 15.52
N THR A 145 3.00 5.30 16.21
CA THR A 145 3.98 5.56 17.29
C THR A 145 5.20 6.29 16.75
N TRP A 146 5.75 5.83 15.62
CA TRP A 146 6.89 6.48 14.97
C TRP A 146 6.56 7.91 14.54
N TYR A 147 5.43 8.11 13.86
CA TYR A 147 5.00 9.40 13.34
C TYR A 147 4.78 10.44 14.45
N ASN A 148 4.10 10.05 15.53
CA ASN A 148 3.86 10.94 16.68
C ASN A 148 5.16 11.32 17.38
N LYS A 149 6.12 10.39 17.50
CA LYS A 149 7.44 10.69 18.06
C LYS A 149 8.20 11.70 17.18
N PHE A 150 8.15 11.53 15.86
CA PHE A 150 8.82 12.44 14.92
C PHE A 150 8.24 13.86 14.98
N ASN A 151 6.91 13.99 14.91
CA ASN A 151 6.24 15.29 14.96
C ASN A 151 6.40 16.02 16.30
N PHE A 152 6.50 15.29 17.41
CA PHE A 152 6.76 15.88 18.72
C PHE A 152 8.17 16.52 18.79
N VAL A 153 9.16 15.91 18.13
CA VAL A 153 10.52 16.45 18.07
C VAL A 153 10.58 17.73 17.23
N GLU A 154 9.90 17.79 16.07
CA GLU A 154 9.88 19.02 15.25
C GLU A 154 9.24 20.21 15.97
N GLN A 155 8.16 19.99 16.73
CA GLN A 155 7.46 21.08 17.45
C GLN A 155 8.23 21.61 18.66
N ASN A 156 9.07 20.78 19.29
CA ASN A 156 9.92 21.22 20.41
C ASN A 156 11.23 21.85 19.96
N LEU A 157 11.65 21.67 18.69
CA LEU A 157 12.79 22.38 18.11
C LEU A 157 12.45 23.83 17.69
N THR A 158 11.17 24.22 17.74
CA THR A 158 10.71 25.59 17.41
C THR A 158 10.59 26.53 18.62
N LEU A 159 10.99 26.10 19.81
CA LEU A 159 10.95 26.92 21.03
C LEU A 159 12.22 26.68 21.84
N GLU A 160 13.28 27.41 21.51
CA GLU A 160 14.28 27.92 22.45
C GLU A 160 15.28 28.78 21.68
N ASP A 161 15.00 30.08 21.67
CA ASP A 161 15.90 31.14 21.21
C ASP A 161 16.79 31.61 22.38
N ASP A 162 17.36 30.66 23.13
CA ASP A 162 18.36 30.89 24.17
C ASP A 162 19.23 29.62 24.33
N GLU A 163 20.47 29.69 23.82
CA GLU A 163 21.55 28.69 23.95
C GLU A 163 21.80 28.21 25.40
N PRO A 164 22.36 26.99 25.65
CA PRO A 164 23.66 26.57 25.09
C PRO A 164 23.91 25.06 24.79
N ASP A 165 24.92 24.83 23.93
CA ASP A 165 25.77 23.61 23.81
C ASP A 165 25.09 22.22 23.81
N VAL A 166 24.12 22.01 22.90
CA VAL A 166 23.72 20.65 22.52
C VAL A 166 24.15 20.40 21.08
N LEU A 167 24.90 19.31 20.88
CA LEU A 167 25.29 18.79 19.56
C LEU A 167 24.03 18.57 18.70
N ILE A 168 23.68 19.57 17.90
CA ILE A 168 22.65 19.49 16.87
C ILE A 168 23.20 18.55 15.81
N VAL A 169 22.77 17.28 15.85
CA VAL A 169 22.93 16.39 14.72
C VAL A 169 22.09 16.99 13.60
N ASN A 170 22.76 17.64 12.64
CA ASN A 170 22.16 18.11 11.38
C ASN A 170 21.65 16.88 10.63
N VAL A 171 20.44 16.44 10.97
CA VAL A 171 19.67 15.57 10.09
C VAL A 171 19.40 16.42 8.84
N PRO A 172 19.79 15.97 7.64
CA PRO A 172 19.50 16.72 6.43
C PRO A 172 18.00 17.01 6.42
N LYS A 173 17.65 18.30 6.43
CA LYS A 173 16.29 18.75 6.13
C LYS A 173 16.01 18.28 4.72
N TYR A 174 15.46 17.08 4.57
CA TYR A 174 14.65 16.80 3.41
C TYR A 174 13.61 17.91 3.42
N GLU A 175 13.59 18.75 2.39
CA GLU A 175 12.52 19.71 2.19
C GLU A 175 11.24 18.88 2.10
N VAL A 176 10.60 18.69 3.25
CA VAL A 176 9.29 18.08 3.36
C VAL A 176 8.40 19.03 2.57
N ASN A 177 8.13 18.67 1.31
CA ASN A 177 7.44 19.49 0.33
C ASN A 177 6.30 20.27 1.01
N SER A 178 6.13 21.55 0.65
CA SER A 178 5.04 22.44 1.09
C SER A 178 3.64 21.81 1.00
N PHE A 179 3.50 20.70 0.28
CA PHE A 179 2.37 19.80 0.25
C PHE A 179 1.94 19.24 1.61
N VAL A 180 2.89 18.87 2.49
CA VAL A 180 2.58 18.27 3.81
C VAL A 180 1.88 19.28 4.74
N HIS A 181 2.09 20.57 4.55
CA HIS A 181 1.37 21.62 5.29
C HIS A 181 -0.11 21.76 4.87
N SER A 182 -0.51 21.23 3.71
CA SER A 182 -1.91 21.27 3.27
C SER A 182 -2.72 20.04 3.66
N ILE A 183 -2.05 18.95 4.04
CA ILE A 183 -2.72 17.78 4.63
C ILE A 183 -3.04 18.16 6.07
N ASP A 184 -4.32 18.24 6.41
CA ASP A 184 -4.75 18.51 7.78
C ASP A 184 -4.27 17.39 8.72
N THR A 185 -3.06 17.54 9.26
CA THR A 185 -2.44 16.57 10.16
C THR A 185 -3.13 16.50 11.53
N SER A 186 -4.05 17.42 11.84
CA SER A 186 -4.71 17.53 13.16
C SER A 186 -5.62 16.34 13.45
N ALA A 187 -6.37 15.87 12.44
CA ALA A 187 -7.22 14.67 12.52
C ALA A 187 -6.43 13.38 12.82
N TYR A 188 -5.11 13.44 12.74
CA TYR A 188 -4.22 12.29 12.84
C TYR A 188 -3.34 12.29 14.09
N ARG A 189 -3.49 13.32 14.95
CA ARG A 189 -2.96 13.33 16.31
C ARG A 189 -3.76 12.43 17.25
N ASP A 190 -5.01 12.12 16.89
CA ASP A 190 -5.83 11.19 17.65
C ASP A 190 -5.28 9.76 17.45
N PRO A 191 -4.75 9.11 18.51
CA PRO A 191 -4.27 7.73 18.42
C PRO A 191 -5.36 6.75 17.96
N ASN A 192 -6.63 7.09 18.17
CA ASN A 192 -7.79 6.26 17.85
C ASN A 192 -8.18 6.31 16.37
N ASN A 193 -7.75 7.31 15.61
CA ASN A 193 -8.16 7.44 14.21
C ASN A 193 -7.39 6.46 13.32
N ALA A 194 -8.07 5.69 12.48
CA ALA A 194 -7.42 4.75 11.57
C ALA A 194 -6.70 5.50 10.43
N TRP A 195 -5.48 5.10 10.13
CA TRP A 195 -4.72 5.64 9.01
C TRP A 195 -4.83 4.71 7.81
N SER A 196 -5.15 5.23 6.63
CA SER A 196 -4.98 4.43 5.41
C SER A 196 -3.50 4.38 5.01
N LEU A 197 -3.09 3.29 4.37
CA LEU A 197 -1.72 3.14 3.86
C LEU A 197 -1.36 4.26 2.88
N GLN A 198 -2.31 4.62 2.01
CA GLN A 198 -2.20 5.75 1.08
C GLN A 198 -1.78 7.05 1.78
N LYS A 199 -2.44 7.36 2.90
CA LYS A 199 -2.16 8.58 3.67
C LYS A 199 -0.81 8.50 4.36
N ALA A 200 -0.46 7.34 4.94
CA ALA A 200 0.86 7.14 5.54
C ALA A 200 1.99 7.38 4.52
N ILE A 201 1.82 6.89 3.28
CA ILE A 201 2.76 7.11 2.19
C ILE A 201 2.81 8.59 1.79
N ALA A 202 1.65 9.23 1.63
CA ALA A 202 1.56 10.65 1.30
C ALA A 202 2.27 11.54 2.30
N VAL A 203 2.08 11.29 3.60
CA VAL A 203 2.71 12.09 4.66
C VAL A 203 4.20 11.78 4.78
N THR A 204 4.61 10.53 4.63
CA THR A 204 6.01 10.12 4.82
C THR A 204 6.91 10.49 3.64
N PHE A 205 6.39 10.32 2.43
CA PHE A 205 7.20 10.42 1.21
C PHE A 205 6.80 11.60 0.32
N GLY A 206 5.69 12.28 0.61
CA GLY A 206 5.15 13.31 -0.29
C GLY A 206 4.68 12.74 -1.63
N THR A 207 4.40 11.44 -1.70
CA THR A 207 3.98 10.71 -2.90
C THR A 207 2.70 9.93 -2.64
N PHE A 208 2.06 9.40 -3.68
CA PHE A 208 0.83 8.64 -3.56
C PHE A 208 1.02 7.26 -4.21
N LEU A 209 0.36 6.21 -3.70
CA LEU A 209 0.27 4.98 -4.48
C LEU A 209 -0.69 5.25 -5.63
N ASP A 210 -0.18 5.07 -6.84
CA ASP A 210 -0.97 5.15 -8.05
C ASP A 210 -1.71 3.82 -8.26
N LYS A 211 -2.99 3.81 -7.91
CA LYS A 211 -3.89 2.65 -8.13
C LYS A 211 -4.65 2.76 -9.46
N ARG A 212 -4.25 3.62 -10.41
CA ARG A 212 -4.99 3.81 -11.68
C ARG A 212 -4.97 2.58 -12.60
N LEU A 213 -3.86 1.83 -12.61
CA LEU A 213 -3.71 0.62 -13.43
C LEU A 213 -4.51 -0.57 -12.86
N THR A 214 -4.74 -0.54 -11.56
CA THR A 214 -5.67 -1.41 -10.86
C THR A 214 -7.04 -0.74 -10.89
N LEU A 215 -7.62 -0.67 -12.08
CA LEU A 215 -8.92 -0.06 -12.32
C LEU A 215 -9.91 -0.55 -11.26
N SER A 216 -10.80 0.34 -10.81
CA SER A 216 -11.78 0.23 -9.71
C SER A 216 -12.68 -1.02 -9.70
N ARG A 217 -12.51 -1.95 -10.63
CA ARG A 217 -13.21 -3.23 -10.73
C ARG A 217 -12.30 -4.40 -10.42
N TRP A 218 -11.79 -4.47 -9.20
CA TRP A 218 -10.97 -5.58 -8.78
C TRP A 218 -11.63 -6.95 -9.02
N ALA A 219 -12.96 -7.05 -8.94
CA ALA A 219 -13.67 -8.29 -9.24
C ALA A 219 -13.49 -8.78 -10.70
N CYS A 220 -13.01 -7.95 -11.63
CA CYS A 220 -12.73 -8.40 -12.99
C CYS A 220 -11.50 -9.30 -13.07
N GLY A 221 -10.62 -9.35 -12.08
CA GLY A 221 -9.41 -10.18 -12.15
C GLY A 221 -8.25 -9.48 -12.86
N LEU A 222 -7.03 -9.75 -12.41
CA LEU A 222 -5.81 -9.11 -12.91
C LEU A 222 -5.01 -10.05 -13.83
N ASP A 223 -5.23 -11.37 -13.76
CA ASP A 223 -4.55 -12.32 -14.65
C ASP A 223 -5.01 -12.07 -16.11
N PRO A 224 -4.09 -11.71 -17.02
CA PRO A 224 -4.41 -11.50 -18.42
C PRO A 224 -5.05 -12.72 -19.11
N LYS A 225 -4.83 -13.93 -18.59
CA LYS A 225 -5.40 -15.19 -19.11
C LYS A 225 -6.91 -15.27 -18.92
N LEU A 226 -7.47 -14.61 -17.90
CA LEU A 226 -8.90 -14.62 -17.65
C LEU A 226 -9.68 -13.85 -18.72
N GLN A 227 -9.06 -12.85 -19.37
CA GLN A 227 -9.64 -12.00 -20.44
C GLN A 227 -10.99 -11.36 -20.07
N THR A 228 -11.29 -11.29 -18.79
CA THR A 228 -12.52 -10.80 -18.17
C THR A 228 -12.74 -9.31 -18.38
N TRP A 229 -11.67 -8.53 -18.56
CA TRP A 229 -11.76 -7.12 -18.94
C TRP A 229 -12.31 -6.88 -20.37
N MET A 230 -12.38 -7.92 -21.21
CA MET A 230 -12.90 -7.85 -22.58
C MET A 230 -14.41 -8.11 -22.69
N THR A 231 -15.10 -8.49 -21.62
CA THR A 231 -16.55 -8.76 -21.71
C THR A 231 -17.34 -7.45 -21.89
N SER A 232 -18.27 -7.43 -22.85
CA SER A 232 -18.93 -6.22 -23.36
C SER A 232 -19.74 -5.43 -22.32
N GLU A 233 -20.08 -6.03 -21.18
CA GLU A 233 -20.73 -5.37 -20.04
C GLU A 233 -19.82 -4.32 -19.37
N LEU A 234 -18.50 -4.41 -19.56
CA LEU A 234 -17.51 -3.44 -19.07
C LEU A 234 -17.25 -2.29 -20.05
N THR A 235 -17.41 -2.53 -21.36
CA THR A 235 -17.11 -1.53 -22.40
C THR A 235 -18.14 -0.41 -22.50
N GLY A 236 -19.37 -0.60 -21.99
CA GLY A 236 -20.40 0.43 -21.95
C GLY A 236 -20.13 1.58 -20.96
N GLN A 237 -19.14 1.43 -20.07
CA GLN A 237 -18.75 2.42 -19.04
C GLN A 237 -17.35 3.01 -19.24
N GLY A 238 -16.71 2.76 -20.39
CA GLY A 238 -15.44 3.40 -20.75
C GLY A 238 -15.49 4.94 -20.69
N GLU A 239 -16.66 5.54 -20.91
CA GLU A 239 -16.88 6.98 -20.78
C GLU A 239 -16.91 7.45 -19.31
N TRP A 240 -17.44 6.64 -18.39
CA TRP A 240 -17.55 6.97 -16.96
C TRP A 240 -16.19 6.95 -16.26
N ASN A 241 -15.33 5.99 -16.63
CA ASN A 241 -13.95 5.91 -16.14
C ASN A 241 -13.09 7.08 -16.64
N LYS A 242 -13.31 7.55 -17.87
CA LYS A 242 -12.62 8.74 -18.38
C LYS A 242 -12.94 9.97 -17.54
N GLN A 243 -14.21 10.16 -17.17
CA GLN A 243 -14.64 11.30 -16.37
C GLN A 243 -14.13 11.26 -14.92
N GLN A 244 -14.03 10.09 -14.29
CA GLN A 244 -13.42 9.97 -12.95
C GLN A 244 -11.91 10.18 -12.97
N VAL A 245 -11.21 9.65 -13.98
CA VAL A 245 -9.79 9.93 -14.19
C VAL A 245 -9.56 11.42 -14.42
N GLU A 246 -10.37 12.05 -15.28
CA GLU A 246 -10.33 13.51 -15.51
C GLU A 246 -10.63 14.31 -14.23
N ASN A 247 -11.57 13.88 -13.39
CA ASN A 247 -11.86 14.53 -12.10
C ASN A 247 -10.71 14.36 -11.08
N TYR A 248 -10.10 13.18 -11.02
CA TYR A 248 -8.92 12.95 -10.18
C TYR A 248 -7.71 13.76 -10.67
N GLU A 249 -7.47 13.81 -11.98
CA GLU A 249 -6.42 14.61 -12.60
C GLU A 249 -6.67 16.11 -12.38
N ALA A 250 -7.91 16.59 -12.51
CA ALA A 250 -8.26 17.98 -12.21
C ALA A 250 -8.04 18.32 -10.73
N THR A 251 -8.38 17.41 -9.82
CA THR A 251 -8.13 17.57 -8.37
C THR A 251 -6.63 17.58 -8.08
N PHE A 252 -5.88 16.69 -8.73
CA PHE A 252 -4.43 16.58 -8.63
C PHE A 252 -3.72 17.83 -9.17
N GLU A 253 -4.10 18.32 -10.34
CA GLU A 253 -3.60 19.57 -10.92
C GLU A 253 -3.92 20.79 -10.06
N GLN A 254 -5.11 20.84 -9.45
CA GLN A 254 -5.44 21.89 -8.47
C GLN A 254 -4.56 21.83 -7.24
N LEU A 255 -4.22 20.63 -6.75
CA LEU A 255 -3.34 20.43 -5.61
C LEU A 255 -1.87 20.78 -5.93
N ILE A 256 -1.38 20.45 -7.13
CA ILE A 256 -0.06 20.87 -7.63
C ILE A 256 0.00 22.40 -7.80
N ARG A 257 -1.01 23.02 -8.40
CA ARG A 257 -1.06 24.48 -8.57
C ARG A 257 -1.07 25.22 -7.25
N ARG A 258 -1.71 24.68 -6.21
CA ARG A 258 -1.69 25.29 -4.86
C ARG A 258 -0.32 25.19 -4.18
N SER A 259 0.48 24.18 -4.53
CA SER A 259 1.83 24.02 -3.97
C SER A 259 2.90 24.82 -4.72
N THR A 260 2.63 25.24 -5.97
CA THR A 260 3.54 26.09 -6.77
C THR A 260 3.30 27.60 -6.63
N VAL A 261 2.19 28.02 -6.02
CA VAL A 261 1.94 29.42 -5.63
C VAL A 261 2.49 29.66 -4.21
N THR A 262 3.80 29.54 -4.05
CA THR A 262 4.52 30.26 -2.99
C THR A 262 5.31 31.35 -3.69
N GLU A 263 4.89 32.60 -3.52
CA GLU A 263 5.59 33.75 -4.11
C GLU A 263 7.06 33.72 -3.67
N PRO A 264 8.01 34.01 -4.57
CA PRO A 264 9.41 34.13 -4.19
C PRO A 264 9.51 35.26 -3.16
N THR A 265 9.77 34.89 -1.91
CA THR A 265 10.05 35.88 -0.87
C THR A 265 11.37 36.53 -1.23
N THR A 266 11.30 37.76 -1.74
CA THR A 266 12.46 38.58 -2.05
C THR A 266 13.24 38.81 -0.77
N ILE A 267 14.31 38.04 -0.56
CA ILE A 267 15.28 38.29 0.49
C ILE A 267 15.97 39.61 0.12
N LYS A 268 15.60 40.70 0.81
CA LYS A 268 16.37 41.93 0.76
C LYS A 268 17.72 41.64 1.39
N SER A 269 18.79 41.76 0.60
CA SER A 269 20.15 41.85 1.11
C SER A 269 20.23 43.02 2.08
N VAL A 270 20.55 42.74 3.33
CA VAL A 270 20.96 43.76 4.29
C VAL A 270 22.44 44.00 4.04
N ASP A 271 22.77 45.19 3.55
CA ASP A 271 24.16 45.65 3.46
C ASP A 271 24.71 45.78 4.87
N VAL A 272 25.79 45.04 5.14
CA VAL A 272 26.56 45.14 6.38
C VAL A 272 27.52 46.32 6.22
N LEU A 273 27.32 47.35 7.05
CA LEU A 273 28.32 48.37 7.41
C LEU A 273 28.68 48.19 8.88
#